data_AF-A0A2H9LQ00-F1
#
_entry.id   AF-A0A2H9LQ00-F1
#
_cell.length_a   1.000
_cell.length_b   1.000
_cell.length_c   1.000
_cell.angle_alpha   90.00
_cell.angle_beta   90.00
_cell.angle_gamma   90.00
#
_symmetry.space_group_name_H-M   'P 1'
#
loop_
_entity.id
_entity.type
_entity.pdbx_description
1 polymer ?
#
loop_
_entity_poly.entity_id
_entity_poly.type
_entity_poly.pdbx_seq_one_letter_code
_entity_poly.pdbx_strand_id
1 'polypeptide(L)'
;MVYPESWKCPNCRHIVKNNKMCTNCKFKYSLHYPELWSCPECGELISNSKICPKCNYPNELHYPYLWHCPECNNLVHSSTSCSKCGYEAADEKSSENKIKLEKKLRKYFTILKERKNIVLISAGIITLLGLLLLFSIPALPENYITKDFAKAGENFNLYVNTNPNAESVTLSLTNPTSGEVTEYSAEKNGKTSWIVRNLMLNESGEWSAIVKIKTFSATTDLIDTLNVQSICEENDDCSDNKVCCNGACITSCISNNDCDDSLTPTIDVCNNPKTCNYYCTHEEPSCSFNSDDYCPVNCNRENDIDCTNCPNNQVLCSNACYETCYINNDCDDNNISTQDSCVKSINPCNSYCTNTPYSEINCSSGKIRVGSECVVPACMTEDDCYDNRDNYAYKCYNGGTINAYCYYQPCLAGQIVCKINGLNACVYPACDNNNDCDKGEAGVFYYCMNHGTCDAYCTEI
;
A
#
# COMPACT_ATOMS: atom_id res chain seq x y z
N MET A 1 -16.72 7.91 25.12
CA MET A 1 -17.38 6.98 26.08
C MET A 1 -18.23 6.03 25.28
N VAL A 2 -17.92 4.73 25.33
CA VAL A 2 -18.53 3.70 24.49
C VAL A 2 -19.47 2.88 25.38
N TYR A 3 -20.74 2.77 24.99
CA TYR A 3 -21.69 1.90 25.70
C TYR A 3 -21.34 0.43 25.42
N PRO A 4 -21.62 -0.50 26.35
CA PRO A 4 -21.56 -1.92 26.00
C PRO A 4 -22.53 -2.18 24.85
N GLU A 5 -22.10 -2.92 23.83
CA GLU A 5 -22.90 -3.24 22.63
C GLU A 5 -24.25 -3.90 22.98
N SER A 6 -24.35 -4.50 24.16
CA SER A 6 -25.60 -5.04 24.70
C SER A 6 -25.70 -4.95 26.22
N TRP A 7 -26.93 -4.82 26.74
CA TRP A 7 -27.24 -4.92 28.18
C TRP A 7 -28.58 -5.65 28.42
N LYS A 8 -28.74 -6.30 29.57
CA LYS A 8 -29.96 -7.04 29.92
C LYS A 8 -30.89 -6.15 30.73
N CYS A 9 -32.12 -5.93 30.26
CA CYS A 9 -33.06 -5.04 30.93
C CYS A 9 -33.48 -5.60 32.30
N PRO A 10 -33.36 -4.86 33.41
CA PRO A 10 -33.73 -5.38 34.73
C PRO A 10 -35.23 -5.63 34.86
N ASN A 11 -36.07 -4.86 34.16
CA ASN A 11 -37.52 -4.97 34.29
C ASN A 11 -38.09 -6.20 33.55
N CYS A 12 -37.64 -6.46 32.30
CA CYS A 12 -38.20 -7.54 31.47
C CYS A 12 -37.19 -8.61 31.04
N ARG A 13 -35.94 -8.52 31.50
CA ARG A 13 -34.82 -9.44 31.20
C ARG A 13 -34.43 -9.55 29.72
N HIS A 14 -35.01 -8.75 28.83
CA HIS A 14 -34.67 -8.73 27.40
C HIS A 14 -33.29 -8.10 27.18
N ILE A 15 -32.48 -8.68 26.28
CA ILE A 15 -31.20 -8.11 25.86
C ILE A 15 -31.48 -6.95 24.92
N VAL A 16 -30.92 -5.79 25.21
CA VAL A 16 -31.03 -4.55 24.44
C VAL A 16 -29.69 -4.30 23.77
N LYS A 17 -29.66 -4.27 22.44
CA LYS A 17 -28.46 -3.98 21.64
C LYS A 17 -28.52 -2.56 21.11
N ASN A 18 -27.41 -1.83 21.20
CA ASN A 18 -27.22 -0.49 20.61
C ASN A 18 -28.34 0.51 20.92
N ASN A 19 -29.03 0.38 22.06
CA ASN A 19 -30.15 1.26 22.41
C ASN A 19 -30.14 1.61 23.90
N LYS A 20 -30.45 2.87 24.21
CA LYS A 20 -30.56 3.39 25.58
C LYS A 20 -31.90 3.05 26.22
N MET A 21 -32.86 2.58 25.45
CA MET A 21 -34.19 2.22 25.93
C MET A 21 -34.50 0.78 25.56
N CYS A 22 -34.98 0.01 26.54
CA CYS A 22 -35.49 -1.31 26.26
C CYS A 22 -36.76 -1.17 25.41
N THR A 23 -36.73 -1.70 24.19
CA THR A 23 -37.88 -1.68 23.27
C THR A 23 -39.10 -2.41 23.82
N ASN A 24 -38.88 -3.40 24.69
CA ASN A 24 -39.95 -4.26 25.18
C ASN A 24 -40.76 -3.64 26.35
N CYS A 25 -40.13 -2.87 27.24
CA CYS A 25 -40.81 -2.28 28.40
C CYS A 25 -40.62 -0.75 28.55
N LYS A 26 -40.01 -0.11 27.55
CA LYS A 26 -39.67 1.33 27.51
C LYS A 26 -38.80 1.84 28.66
N PHE A 27 -38.18 0.94 29.43
CA PHE A 27 -37.23 1.30 30.48
C PHE A 27 -36.00 2.00 29.87
N LYS A 28 -35.74 3.25 30.28
CA LYS A 28 -34.58 4.02 29.85
C LYS A 28 -33.41 3.74 30.78
N TYR A 29 -32.28 3.34 30.20
CA TYR A 29 -31.02 3.21 30.90
C TYR A 29 -30.48 4.60 31.23
N SER A 30 -30.74 5.09 32.44
CA SER A 30 -30.24 6.38 32.92
C SER A 30 -28.77 6.22 33.30
N LEU A 31 -27.89 7.12 32.79
CA LEU A 31 -26.44 7.10 33.04
C LEU A 31 -26.05 7.30 34.51
N HIS A 32 -26.97 7.80 35.32
CA HIS A 32 -26.89 7.76 36.77
C HIS A 32 -27.82 6.67 37.26
N TYR A 33 -27.28 5.47 37.40
CA TYR A 33 -27.93 4.37 38.09
C TYR A 33 -28.04 4.80 39.57
N PRO A 34 -29.24 5.00 40.13
CA PRO A 34 -29.38 4.89 41.58
C PRO A 34 -29.07 3.43 41.95
N GLU A 35 -28.20 3.20 42.94
CA GLU A 35 -27.85 1.86 43.44
C GLU A 35 -29.13 1.10 43.80
N LEU A 36 -29.58 0.27 42.86
CA LEU A 36 -30.63 -0.71 43.08
C LEU A 36 -29.93 -1.95 43.64
N TRP A 37 -30.26 -2.30 44.88
CA TRP A 37 -29.73 -3.49 45.54
C TRP A 37 -30.88 -4.29 46.16
N SER A 38 -30.78 -5.62 46.13
CA SER A 38 -31.71 -6.49 46.85
C SER A 38 -31.23 -6.65 48.29
N CYS A 39 -32.09 -6.37 49.26
CA CYS A 39 -31.76 -6.60 50.66
C CYS A 39 -31.56 -8.10 50.91
N PRO A 40 -30.38 -8.53 51.40
CA PRO A 40 -30.09 -9.95 51.59
C PRO A 40 -30.92 -10.56 52.73
N GLU A 41 -31.41 -9.77 53.69
CA GLU A 41 -32.26 -10.29 54.76
C GLU A 41 -33.72 -10.46 54.37
N CYS A 42 -34.33 -9.48 53.69
CA CYS A 42 -35.77 -9.52 53.41
C CYS A 42 -36.13 -9.73 51.92
N GLY A 43 -35.14 -9.74 51.03
CA GLY A 43 -35.30 -9.93 49.58
C GLY A 43 -35.86 -8.72 48.83
N GLU A 44 -36.18 -7.62 49.51
CA GLU A 44 -36.80 -6.44 48.91
C GLU A 44 -35.81 -5.67 48.03
N LEU A 45 -36.27 -5.22 46.86
CA LEU A 45 -35.46 -4.43 45.93
C LEU A 45 -35.50 -2.95 46.33
N ILE A 46 -34.33 -2.37 46.60
CA ILE A 46 -34.21 -1.06 47.23
C ILE A 46 -33.57 -0.09 46.27
N SER A 47 -34.20 1.05 46.04
CA SER A 47 -33.65 2.14 45.23
C SER A 47 -33.23 3.30 46.12
N ASN A 48 -32.03 3.85 45.91
CA ASN A 48 -31.61 5.13 46.52
C ASN A 48 -31.61 5.17 48.04
N SER A 49 -31.43 4.02 48.71
CA SER A 49 -31.29 4.00 50.16
C SER A 49 -30.07 3.21 50.57
N LYS A 50 -29.30 3.78 51.50
CA LYS A 50 -28.20 3.10 52.17
C LYS A 50 -28.68 2.06 53.18
N ILE A 51 -29.97 2.04 53.50
CA ILE A 51 -30.56 1.16 54.51
C ILE A 51 -31.89 0.61 54.00
N CYS A 52 -32.17 -0.67 54.26
CA CYS A 52 -33.43 -1.27 53.93
C CYS A 52 -34.55 -0.70 54.81
N PRO A 53 -35.59 -0.08 54.25
CA PRO A 53 -36.65 0.52 55.07
C PRO A 53 -37.49 -0.52 55.82
N LYS A 54 -37.45 -1.79 55.40
CA LYS A 54 -38.25 -2.87 55.99
C LYS A 54 -37.56 -3.58 57.16
N CYS A 55 -36.26 -3.82 57.09
CA CYS A 55 -35.50 -4.52 58.14
C CYS A 55 -34.33 -3.72 58.70
N ASN A 56 -34.16 -2.48 58.25
CA ASN A 56 -33.08 -1.58 58.64
C ASN A 56 -31.65 -2.08 58.31
N TYR A 57 -31.52 -3.02 57.37
CA TYR A 57 -30.24 -3.57 56.92
C TYR A 57 -29.45 -2.56 56.06
N PRO A 58 -28.19 -2.22 56.36
CA PRO A 58 -27.42 -1.28 55.55
C PRO A 58 -26.81 -1.92 54.29
N ASN A 59 -26.76 -1.18 53.18
CA ASN A 59 -26.16 -1.58 51.90
C ASN A 59 -24.63 -1.69 52.00
N GLU A 60 -24.02 -0.85 52.84
CA GLU A 60 -22.56 -0.80 53.06
C GLU A 60 -22.24 -1.42 54.43
N LEU A 61 -21.68 -2.62 54.43
CA LEU A 61 -21.17 -3.28 55.64
C LEU A 61 -19.74 -2.77 55.93
N HIS A 62 -19.55 -2.06 57.05
CA HIS A 62 -18.22 -1.60 57.48
C HIS A 62 -17.74 -2.42 58.68
N TYR A 63 -16.71 -3.23 58.49
CA TYR A 63 -15.99 -3.88 59.58
C TYR A 63 -15.27 -2.84 60.46
N PRO A 64 -15.17 -3.04 61.80
CA PRO A 64 -15.76 -4.11 62.62
C PRO A 64 -17.19 -3.81 63.10
N TYR A 65 -17.79 -2.71 62.65
CA TYR A 65 -19.10 -2.25 63.11
C TYR A 65 -20.25 -3.13 62.63
N LEU A 66 -20.10 -3.76 61.46
CA LEU A 66 -21.11 -4.67 60.91
C LEU A 66 -20.50 -5.66 59.90
N TRP A 67 -20.57 -6.96 60.18
CA TRP A 67 -20.03 -8.02 59.32
C TRP A 67 -20.78 -9.34 59.50
N HIS A 68 -20.77 -10.21 58.49
CA HIS A 68 -21.31 -11.57 58.61
C HIS A 68 -20.23 -12.51 59.14
N CYS A 69 -20.56 -13.26 60.19
CA CYS A 69 -19.66 -14.29 60.71
C CYS A 69 -19.47 -15.40 59.66
N PRO A 70 -18.25 -15.73 59.22
CA PRO A 70 -18.03 -16.73 58.17
C PRO A 70 -18.51 -18.12 58.59
N GLU A 71 -18.43 -18.46 59.87
CA GLU A 71 -18.81 -19.78 60.38
C GLU A 71 -20.33 -20.02 60.46
N CYS A 72 -21.12 -18.99 60.79
CA CYS A 72 -22.55 -19.18 61.06
C CYS A 72 -23.46 -18.21 60.31
N ASN A 73 -22.88 -17.38 59.44
CA ASN A 73 -23.50 -16.34 58.62
C ASN A 73 -24.36 -15.31 59.39
N ASN A 74 -24.26 -15.29 60.72
CA ASN A 74 -24.98 -14.33 61.55
C ASN A 74 -24.38 -12.93 61.39
N LEU A 75 -25.23 -11.91 61.25
CA LEU A 75 -24.81 -10.52 61.24
C LEU A 75 -24.33 -10.12 62.63
N VAL A 76 -23.08 -9.67 62.73
CA VAL A 76 -22.43 -9.23 63.95
C VAL A 76 -22.42 -7.71 63.97
N HIS A 77 -23.01 -7.12 65.01
CA HIS A 77 -23.04 -5.67 65.22
C HIS A 77 -21.97 -5.26 66.24
N SER A 78 -21.05 -4.39 65.83
CA SER A 78 -20.10 -3.68 66.69
C SER A 78 -19.33 -4.58 67.65
N SER A 79 -18.93 -5.76 67.18
CA SER A 79 -18.14 -6.73 67.95
C SER A 79 -17.13 -7.40 67.03
N THR A 80 -15.93 -7.67 67.54
CA THR A 80 -14.90 -8.47 66.84
C THR A 80 -15.12 -9.97 67.00
N SER A 81 -16.02 -10.38 67.90
CA SER A 81 -16.42 -11.77 68.10
C SER A 81 -17.90 -11.99 67.80
N CYS A 82 -18.23 -13.12 67.16
CA CYS A 82 -19.60 -13.50 66.88
C CYS A 82 -20.27 -14.05 68.14
N SER A 83 -21.34 -13.39 68.61
CA SER A 83 -22.09 -13.79 69.81
C SER A 83 -22.75 -15.17 69.71
N LYS A 84 -22.94 -15.72 68.50
CA LYS A 84 -23.63 -16.99 68.29
C LYS A 84 -22.70 -18.20 68.27
N CYS A 85 -21.47 -18.06 67.78
CA CYS A 85 -20.54 -19.18 67.60
C CYS A 85 -19.15 -18.96 68.21
N GLY A 86 -18.88 -17.77 68.76
CA GLY A 86 -17.60 -17.45 69.39
C GLY A 86 -16.45 -17.17 68.42
N TYR A 87 -16.69 -17.15 67.11
CA TYR A 87 -15.65 -16.85 66.12
C TYR A 87 -15.10 -15.43 66.32
N GLU A 88 -13.79 -15.30 66.53
CA GLU A 88 -13.07 -14.03 66.60
C GLU A 88 -12.49 -13.68 65.22
N ALA A 89 -12.90 -12.53 64.68
CA ALA A 89 -12.33 -12.03 63.44
C ALA A 89 -10.89 -11.55 63.67
N ALA A 90 -9.96 -11.98 62.81
CA ALA A 90 -8.53 -11.69 62.96
C ALA A 90 -8.22 -10.19 63.00
N ASP A 91 -7.49 -9.77 64.04
CA ASP A 91 -7.23 -8.39 64.42
C ASP A 91 -6.40 -7.61 63.36
N GLU A 92 -6.78 -6.35 63.11
CA GLU A 92 -6.34 -5.52 61.98
C GLU A 92 -4.92 -4.95 62.10
N LYS A 93 -4.02 -5.55 62.90
CA LYS A 93 -2.60 -5.14 63.02
C LYS A 93 -1.74 -5.45 61.78
N SER A 94 -2.33 -6.06 60.75
CA SER A 94 -1.69 -6.35 59.45
C SER A 94 -1.80 -5.18 58.44
N SER A 95 -2.66 -4.18 58.68
CA SER A 95 -2.95 -3.11 57.69
C SER A 95 -1.87 -2.01 57.63
N GLU A 96 -1.15 -1.75 58.72
CA GLU A 96 -0.17 -0.66 58.79
C GLU A 96 1.09 -0.93 57.95
N ASN A 97 1.52 -2.20 57.87
CA ASN A 97 2.62 -2.62 57.00
C ASN A 97 2.24 -2.58 55.50
N LYS A 98 0.96 -2.82 55.18
CA LYS A 98 0.45 -2.78 53.80
C LYS A 98 0.44 -1.36 53.25
N ILE A 99 0.01 -0.38 54.05
CA ILE A 99 0.00 1.04 53.66
C ILE A 99 1.44 1.56 53.46
N LYS A 100 2.39 1.10 54.28
CA LYS A 100 3.82 1.46 54.16
C LYS A 100 4.46 0.87 52.91
N LEU A 101 4.05 -0.33 52.51
CA LEU A 101 4.52 -0.99 51.29
C LEU A 101 3.96 -0.33 50.02
N GLU A 102 2.69 0.05 50.02
CA GLU A 102 2.05 0.73 48.89
C GLU A 102 2.67 2.11 48.61
N LYS A 103 3.02 2.88 49.65
CA LYS A 103 3.73 4.16 49.47
C LYS A 103 5.12 3.97 48.84
N LYS A 104 5.85 2.90 49.19
CA LYS A 104 7.14 2.57 48.57
C LYS A 104 6.98 2.15 47.11
N LEU A 105 5.96 1.36 46.79
CA LEU A 105 5.64 0.92 45.42
C LEU A 105 5.28 2.10 44.51
N ARG A 106 4.45 3.05 44.96
CA ARG A 106 4.12 4.24 44.16
C ARG A 106 5.35 5.07 43.80
N LYS A 107 6.30 5.22 44.73
CA LYS A 107 7.57 5.92 44.49
C LYS A 107 8.45 5.20 43.46
N TYR A 108 8.47 3.87 43.48
CA TYR A 108 9.20 3.08 42.48
C TYR A 108 8.57 3.19 41.08
N PHE A 109 7.24 3.17 40.97
CA PHE A 109 6.55 3.32 39.69
C PHE A 109 6.77 4.71 39.05
N THR A 110 6.91 5.77 39.85
CA THR A 110 7.22 7.11 39.31
C THR A 110 8.63 7.16 38.72
N ILE A 111 9.61 6.58 39.41
CA ILE A 111 11.00 6.49 38.93
C ILE A 111 11.09 5.63 37.64
N LEU A 112 10.33 4.52 37.57
CA LEU A 112 10.28 3.67 36.37
C LEU A 112 9.63 4.39 35.17
N LYS A 113 8.61 5.22 35.40
CA LYS A 113 7.94 5.98 34.35
C LYS A 113 8.85 7.05 33.74
N GLU A 114 9.65 7.73 34.57
CA GLU A 114 10.64 8.70 34.09
C GLU A 114 11.77 8.04 33.29
N ARG A 115 12.25 6.86 33.74
CA ARG A 115 13.29 6.12 33.00
C ARG A 115 12.81 5.60 31.65
N LYS A 116 11.53 5.21 31.52
CA LYS A 116 10.96 4.77 30.23
C LYS A 116 11.03 5.87 29.17
N ASN A 117 10.77 7.12 29.55
CA ASN A 117 10.84 8.26 28.62
C ASN A 117 12.27 8.53 28.17
N ILE A 118 13.26 8.42 29.07
CA ILE A 118 14.68 8.59 28.72
C ILE A 118 15.13 7.52 27.71
N VAL A 119 14.74 6.26 27.93
CA VAL A 119 15.07 5.15 27.02
C VAL A 119 14.44 5.38 25.63
N LEU A 120 13.17 5.77 25.56
CA LEU A 120 12.48 6.06 24.29
C LEU A 120 13.12 7.22 23.52
N ILE A 121 13.50 8.30 24.20
CA ILE A 121 14.19 9.44 23.58
C ILE A 121 15.57 9.01 23.04
N SER A 122 16.33 8.24 23.82
CA SER A 122 17.64 7.75 23.38
C SER A 122 17.54 6.83 22.15
N ALA A 123 16.53 5.96 22.10
CA ALA A 123 16.28 5.10 20.94
C ALA A 123 15.97 5.95 19.71
N GLY A 124 15.08 6.95 19.83
CA GLY A 124 14.72 7.84 18.71
C GLY A 124 15.91 8.65 18.17
N ILE A 125 16.81 9.11 19.03
CA ILE A 125 18.03 9.82 18.60
C ILE A 125 18.97 8.89 17.83
N ILE A 126 19.13 7.64 18.28
CA ILE A 126 19.96 6.65 17.58
C ILE A 126 19.38 6.32 16.20
N THR A 127 18.06 6.13 16.09
CA THR A 127 17.43 5.89 14.79
C THR A 127 17.58 7.09 13.87
N LEU A 128 17.40 8.32 14.37
CA LEU A 128 17.55 9.54 13.59
C LEU A 128 19.00 9.74 13.11
N LEU A 129 19.99 9.49 13.97
CA LEU A 129 21.41 9.53 13.60
C LEU A 129 21.75 8.45 12.58
N GLY A 130 21.21 7.23 12.72
CA GLY A 130 21.34 6.17 11.72
C GLY A 130 20.75 6.56 10.37
N LEU A 131 19.57 7.20 10.38
CA LEU A 131 18.93 7.72 9.17
C LEU A 131 19.76 8.83 8.53
N LEU A 132 20.24 9.80 9.32
CA LEU A 132 21.07 10.90 8.84
C LEU A 132 22.38 10.40 8.24
N LEU A 133 23.00 9.36 8.82
CA LEU A 133 24.18 8.72 8.25
C LEU A 133 23.90 8.02 6.92
N LEU A 134 22.71 7.44 6.74
CA LEU A 134 22.27 6.88 5.45
C LEU A 134 22.06 7.97 4.39
N PHE A 135 21.54 9.14 4.77
CA PHE A 135 21.37 10.29 3.86
C PHE A 135 22.66 11.10 3.64
N SER A 136 23.69 10.89 4.45
CA SER A 136 25.00 11.55 4.32
C SER A 136 25.93 10.85 3.34
N ILE A 137 25.49 9.77 2.69
CA ILE A 137 26.24 9.15 1.60
C ILE A 137 26.17 10.16 0.44
N PRO A 138 27.27 10.83 0.06
CA PRO A 138 27.26 11.72 -1.09
C PRO A 138 26.74 10.93 -2.27
N ALA A 139 25.73 11.48 -2.96
CA ALA A 139 25.22 10.89 -4.19
C ALA A 139 26.42 10.51 -5.04
N LEU A 140 26.55 9.22 -5.34
CA LEU A 140 27.63 8.73 -6.19
C LEU A 140 27.60 9.59 -7.47
N PRO A 141 28.74 10.10 -7.94
CA PRO A 141 28.76 10.92 -9.14
C PRO A 141 28.06 10.13 -10.25
N GLU A 142 26.96 10.69 -10.76
CA GLU A 142 26.17 10.05 -11.81
C GLU A 142 27.08 9.82 -13.01
N ASN A 143 26.99 8.64 -13.61
CA ASN A 143 27.71 8.38 -14.85
C ASN A 143 26.99 9.14 -15.96
N TYR A 144 27.69 9.97 -16.71
CA TYR A 144 27.10 10.74 -17.83
C TYR A 144 28.06 10.82 -19.01
N ILE A 145 27.49 11.02 -20.20
CA ILE A 145 28.23 11.24 -21.44
C ILE A 145 28.25 12.74 -21.71
N THR A 146 29.44 13.29 -22.01
CA THR A 146 29.57 14.63 -22.56
C THR A 146 29.80 14.49 -24.06
N LYS A 147 28.86 15.02 -24.83
CA LYS A 147 28.83 14.92 -26.29
C LYS A 147 29.34 16.24 -26.88
N ASP A 148 30.38 16.15 -27.70
CA ASP A 148 30.68 17.21 -28.67
C ASP A 148 29.72 17.05 -29.86
N PHE A 149 29.50 18.13 -30.62
CA PHE A 149 28.73 18.06 -31.87
C PHE A 149 29.44 17.11 -32.85
N ALA A 150 28.76 16.04 -33.25
CA ALA A 150 29.26 15.07 -34.21
C ALA A 150 28.69 15.37 -35.61
N LYS A 151 29.57 15.41 -36.61
CA LYS A 151 29.20 15.51 -38.03
C LYS A 151 29.55 14.23 -38.77
N ALA A 152 28.70 13.83 -39.70
CA ALA A 152 28.87 12.60 -40.44
C ALA A 152 30.17 12.64 -41.28
N GLY A 153 31.07 11.67 -41.10
CA GLY A 153 32.36 11.61 -41.81
C GLY A 153 33.48 12.47 -41.21
N GLU A 154 33.23 13.24 -40.15
CA GLU A 154 34.28 13.93 -39.39
C GLU A 154 34.69 13.15 -38.15
N ASN A 155 35.96 13.29 -37.76
CA ASN A 155 36.47 12.72 -36.52
C ASN A 155 36.06 13.58 -35.33
N PHE A 156 35.48 12.96 -34.30
CA PHE A 156 35.21 13.61 -33.02
C PHE A 156 35.64 12.73 -31.84
N ASN A 157 35.64 13.29 -30.63
CA ASN A 157 35.92 12.56 -29.40
C ASN A 157 34.66 12.48 -28.55
N LEU A 158 34.44 11.36 -27.87
CA LEU A 158 33.36 11.21 -26.91
C LEU A 158 33.95 11.08 -25.50
N TYR A 159 33.45 11.87 -24.55
CA TYR A 159 33.88 11.82 -23.17
C TYR A 159 32.82 11.14 -22.30
N VAL A 160 33.25 10.17 -21.50
CA VAL A 160 32.39 9.48 -20.53
C VAL A 160 32.92 9.77 -19.14
N ASN A 161 32.09 10.35 -18.28
CA ASN A 161 32.40 10.49 -16.87
C ASN A 161 31.77 9.32 -16.09
N THR A 162 32.58 8.64 -15.28
CA THR A 162 32.19 7.47 -14.50
C THR A 162 32.56 7.61 -13.03
N ASN A 163 32.07 6.69 -12.21
CA ASN A 163 32.63 6.43 -10.88
C ASN A 163 34.17 6.20 -10.96
N PRO A 164 34.96 6.69 -9.99
CA PRO A 164 36.42 6.49 -9.95
C PRO A 164 36.88 5.02 -9.94
N ASN A 165 36.00 4.09 -9.58
CA ASN A 165 36.27 2.65 -9.50
C ASN A 165 36.05 1.91 -10.83
N ALA A 166 35.77 2.61 -11.93
CA ALA A 166 35.69 1.97 -13.24
C ALA A 166 37.06 1.38 -13.64
N GLU A 167 37.05 0.11 -14.04
CA GLU A 167 38.21 -0.65 -14.53
C GLU A 167 38.34 -0.56 -16.04
N SER A 168 37.21 -0.61 -16.75
CA SER A 168 37.14 -0.45 -18.20
C SER A 168 35.80 0.15 -18.62
N VAL A 169 35.81 0.92 -19.70
CA VAL A 169 34.62 1.50 -20.32
C VAL A 169 34.62 1.14 -21.80
N THR A 170 33.52 0.56 -22.26
CA THR A 170 33.31 0.24 -23.68
C THR A 170 32.05 0.94 -24.18
N LEU A 171 32.14 1.55 -25.35
CA LEU A 171 31.04 2.23 -26.04
C LEU A 171 30.56 1.35 -27.20
N SER A 172 29.29 1.00 -27.22
CA SER A 172 28.63 0.38 -28.38
C SER A 172 27.78 1.44 -29.07
N LEU A 173 27.99 1.65 -30.37
CA LEU A 173 27.21 2.57 -31.20
C LEU A 173 26.41 1.77 -32.22
N THR A 174 25.10 1.98 -32.28
CA THR A 174 24.21 1.33 -33.26
C THR A 174 23.88 2.30 -34.39
N ASN A 175 24.19 1.91 -35.62
CA ASN A 175 23.89 2.67 -36.83
C ASN A 175 22.36 2.81 -37.00
N PRO A 176 21.84 4.03 -37.21
CA PRO A 176 20.39 4.28 -37.31
C PRO A 176 19.75 3.67 -38.57
N THR A 177 20.50 3.49 -39.65
CA THR A 177 19.99 2.98 -40.94
C THR A 177 20.18 1.47 -41.07
N SER A 178 21.39 0.97 -40.80
CA SER A 178 21.74 -0.43 -40.99
C SER A 178 21.43 -1.30 -39.76
N GLY A 179 21.31 -0.69 -38.58
CA GLY A 179 21.22 -1.40 -37.30
C GLY A 179 22.53 -2.07 -36.87
N GLU A 180 23.62 -1.87 -37.60
CA GLU A 180 24.92 -2.45 -37.28
C GLU A 180 25.49 -1.84 -36.00
N VAL A 181 26.04 -2.69 -35.12
CA VAL A 181 26.63 -2.26 -33.85
C VAL A 181 28.15 -2.27 -33.95
N THR A 182 28.78 -1.14 -33.66
CA THR A 182 30.24 -0.99 -33.59
C THR A 182 30.67 -0.75 -32.15
N GLU A 183 31.67 -1.50 -31.67
CA GLU A 183 32.19 -1.36 -30.30
C GLU A 183 33.55 -0.65 -30.27
N TYR A 184 33.71 0.25 -29.31
CA TYR A 184 34.90 1.05 -29.08
C TYR A 184 35.36 0.91 -27.63
N SER A 185 36.66 0.81 -27.41
CA SER A 185 37.26 0.87 -26.08
C SER A 185 37.60 2.31 -25.72
N ALA A 186 37.18 2.79 -24.55
CA ALA A 186 37.53 4.12 -24.07
C ALA A 186 38.89 4.08 -23.34
N GLU A 187 39.70 5.12 -23.57
CA GLU A 187 40.96 5.35 -22.87
C GLU A 187 40.72 6.15 -21.60
N LYS A 188 41.38 5.78 -20.50
CA LYS A 188 41.25 6.52 -19.24
C LYS A 188 41.94 7.90 -19.37
N ASN A 189 41.19 8.98 -19.18
CA ASN A 189 41.61 10.38 -19.31
C ASN A 189 41.43 11.16 -17.99
N GLY A 190 41.81 10.55 -16.86
CA GLY A 190 41.67 11.13 -15.53
C GLY A 190 41.22 10.11 -14.50
N LYS A 191 40.82 10.58 -13.32
CA LYS A 191 40.33 9.68 -12.26
C LYS A 191 38.95 9.09 -12.58
N THR A 192 38.09 9.91 -13.16
CA THR A 192 36.68 9.60 -13.46
C THR A 192 36.33 9.79 -14.92
N SER A 193 37.24 10.28 -15.75
CA SER A 193 36.95 10.59 -17.15
C SER A 193 37.60 9.57 -18.07
N TRP A 194 36.86 9.18 -19.10
CA TRP A 194 37.27 8.28 -20.18
C TRP A 194 36.99 8.95 -21.51
N ILE A 195 37.82 8.67 -22.50
CA ILE A 195 37.71 9.26 -23.84
C ILE A 195 37.74 8.18 -24.90
N VAL A 196 36.79 8.22 -25.83
CA VAL A 196 36.86 7.45 -27.09
C VAL A 196 37.33 8.42 -28.17
N ARG A 197 38.52 8.17 -28.72
CA ARG A 197 39.18 9.10 -29.64
C ARG A 197 38.87 8.78 -31.10
N ASN A 198 38.84 9.81 -31.93
CA ASN A 198 38.75 9.69 -33.40
C ASN A 198 37.58 8.80 -33.85
N LEU A 199 36.41 8.99 -33.22
CA LEU A 199 35.19 8.37 -33.69
C LEU A 199 34.81 9.00 -35.03
N MET A 200 34.52 8.16 -36.01
CA MET A 200 34.06 8.57 -37.34
C MET A 200 32.77 7.82 -37.64
N LEU A 201 31.67 8.58 -37.73
CA LEU A 201 30.35 8.02 -38.03
C LEU A 201 29.97 8.51 -39.42
N ASN A 202 29.92 7.62 -40.41
CA ASN A 202 29.73 8.02 -41.82
C ASN A 202 28.29 8.38 -42.17
N GLU A 203 27.35 8.06 -41.29
CA GLU A 203 25.92 8.31 -41.51
C GLU A 203 25.38 9.29 -40.47
N SER A 204 24.58 10.24 -40.95
CA SER A 204 23.82 11.14 -40.10
C SER A 204 22.58 10.46 -39.52
N GLY A 205 22.13 10.90 -38.36
CA GLY A 205 20.92 10.42 -37.70
C GLY A 205 21.10 10.28 -36.21
N GLU A 206 20.10 9.70 -35.55
CA GLU A 206 20.12 9.43 -34.12
C GLU A 206 20.72 8.05 -33.84
N TRP A 207 22.00 8.04 -33.46
CA TRP A 207 22.71 6.82 -33.10
C TRP A 207 22.38 6.42 -31.66
N SER A 208 22.09 5.15 -31.43
CA SER A 208 21.97 4.62 -30.06
C SER A 208 23.37 4.37 -29.50
N ALA A 209 23.67 4.96 -28.34
CA ALA A 209 24.93 4.80 -27.64
C ALA A 209 24.72 4.04 -26.33
N ILE A 210 25.37 2.89 -26.20
CA ILE A 210 25.35 2.09 -24.97
C ILE A 210 26.77 2.07 -24.41
N VAL A 211 26.96 2.70 -23.26
CA VAL A 211 28.24 2.71 -22.57
C VAL A 211 28.20 1.68 -21.46
N LYS A 212 28.98 0.60 -21.60
CA LYS A 212 29.15 -0.43 -20.57
C LYS A 212 30.33 -0.05 -19.69
N ILE A 213 30.05 0.20 -18.42
CA ILE A 213 31.03 0.56 -17.40
C ILE A 213 31.27 -0.67 -16.53
N LYS A 214 32.47 -1.22 -16.61
CA LYS A 214 32.87 -2.37 -15.79
C LYS A 214 33.61 -1.91 -14.55
N THR A 215 33.15 -2.37 -13.39
CA THR A 215 33.83 -2.25 -12.09
C THR A 215 34.22 -3.64 -11.62
N PHE A 216 35.01 -3.73 -10.54
CA PHE A 216 35.42 -5.00 -9.96
C PHE A 216 34.25 -5.97 -9.67
N SER A 217 33.09 -5.44 -9.26
CA SER A 217 31.96 -6.24 -8.79
C SER A 217 30.76 -6.28 -9.73
N ALA A 218 30.66 -5.37 -10.69
CA ALA A 218 29.47 -5.21 -11.52
C ALA A 218 29.76 -4.52 -12.85
N THR A 219 28.88 -4.74 -13.82
CA THR A 219 28.78 -3.97 -15.07
C THR A 219 27.51 -3.14 -15.02
N THR A 220 27.59 -1.87 -15.42
CA THR A 220 26.45 -0.97 -15.53
C THR A 220 26.38 -0.41 -16.93
N ASP A 221 25.18 -0.37 -17.50
CA ASP A 221 24.94 0.17 -18.83
C ASP A 221 24.35 1.57 -18.71
N LEU A 222 24.95 2.53 -19.41
CA LEU A 222 24.44 3.88 -19.60
C LEU A 222 23.97 3.99 -21.05
N ILE A 223 22.65 4.18 -21.22
CA ILE A 223 22.02 4.29 -22.53
C ILE A 223 21.80 5.77 -22.83
N ASP A 224 22.20 6.20 -24.00
CA ASP A 224 22.08 7.57 -24.48
C ASP A 224 21.90 7.60 -26.00
N THR A 225 21.57 8.77 -26.56
CA THR A 225 21.47 8.96 -28.02
C THR A 225 22.44 10.02 -28.51
N LEU A 226 23.14 9.73 -29.61
CA LEU A 226 24.07 10.67 -30.25
C LEU A 226 23.47 11.14 -31.56
N ASN A 227 23.18 12.43 -31.67
CA ASN A 227 22.69 13.02 -32.91
C ASN A 227 23.88 13.41 -33.79
N VAL A 228 24.07 12.68 -34.89
CA VAL A 228 25.13 12.94 -35.89
C VAL A 228 24.51 13.74 -37.03
N GLN A 229 25.00 14.95 -37.24
CA GLN A 229 24.46 15.84 -38.26
C GLN A 229 25.04 15.48 -39.64
N SER A 230 24.22 15.55 -40.70
CA SER A 230 24.73 15.44 -42.07
C SER A 230 25.54 16.68 -42.41
N ILE A 231 26.65 16.51 -43.13
CA ILE A 231 27.41 17.62 -43.70
C ILE A 231 26.58 18.24 -44.83
N CYS A 232 26.68 19.56 -44.97
CA CYS A 232 26.12 20.30 -46.09
C CYS A 232 27.04 21.48 -46.44
N GLU A 233 26.99 21.95 -47.68
CA GLU A 233 27.60 23.21 -48.12
C GLU A 233 26.51 24.28 -48.34
N GLU A 234 25.35 23.85 -48.82
CA GLU A 234 24.18 24.71 -49.06
C GLU A 234 22.88 24.08 -48.53
N ASN A 235 21.82 24.88 -48.44
CA ASN A 235 20.52 24.42 -47.91
C ASN A 235 19.92 23.27 -48.73
N ASP A 236 20.22 23.21 -50.03
CA ASP A 236 19.70 22.19 -50.93
C ASP A 236 20.34 20.81 -50.70
N ASP A 237 21.45 20.74 -49.95
CA ASP A 237 22.08 19.48 -49.53
C ASP A 237 21.31 18.80 -48.37
N CYS A 238 20.42 19.54 -47.71
CA CYS A 238 19.68 19.07 -46.57
C CYS A 238 18.32 18.50 -46.99
N SER A 239 17.90 17.41 -46.34
CA SER A 239 16.54 16.87 -46.52
C SER A 239 15.47 17.91 -46.18
N ASP A 240 14.26 17.73 -46.70
CA ASP A 240 13.10 18.58 -46.38
C ASP A 240 13.02 18.85 -44.86
N ASN A 241 12.82 20.13 -44.50
CA ASN A 241 12.77 20.63 -43.11
C ASN A 241 14.09 20.83 -42.38
N LYS A 242 15.22 20.77 -43.08
CA LYS A 242 16.53 21.12 -42.54
C LYS A 242 17.19 22.26 -43.31
N VAL A 243 18.08 22.98 -42.64
CA VAL A 243 18.88 24.06 -43.22
C VAL A 243 20.34 23.87 -42.90
N CYS A 244 21.19 24.31 -43.82
CA CYS A 244 22.62 24.15 -43.68
C CYS A 244 23.22 25.26 -42.82
N CYS A 245 23.73 24.89 -41.65
CA CYS A 245 24.25 25.83 -40.67
C CYS A 245 25.64 25.43 -40.21
N ASN A 246 26.64 26.26 -40.53
CA ASN A 246 28.05 25.99 -40.25
C ASN A 246 28.51 24.62 -40.77
N GLY A 247 28.02 24.24 -41.96
CA GLY A 247 28.36 22.99 -42.63
C GLY A 247 27.66 21.75 -42.07
N ALA A 248 26.53 21.92 -41.36
CA ALA A 248 25.71 20.81 -40.88
C ALA A 248 24.22 21.08 -41.06
N CYS A 249 23.47 20.06 -41.47
CA CYS A 249 22.01 20.16 -41.57
C CYS A 249 21.39 20.11 -40.19
N ILE A 250 20.83 21.24 -39.76
CA ILE A 250 20.04 21.32 -38.54
C ILE A 250 18.56 21.37 -38.91
N THR A 251 17.71 20.73 -38.09
CA THR A 251 16.27 20.95 -38.18
C THR A 251 16.01 22.43 -37.94
N SER A 252 15.23 23.08 -38.80
CA SER A 252 14.73 24.44 -38.59
C SER A 252 13.22 24.40 -38.67
N CYS A 253 12.56 25.26 -37.90
CA CYS A 253 11.15 25.49 -38.17
C CYS A 253 11.01 26.11 -39.57
N ILE A 254 10.11 25.57 -40.38
CA ILE A 254 9.70 26.12 -41.67
C ILE A 254 8.42 26.92 -41.52
N SER A 255 7.56 26.47 -40.61
CA SER A 255 6.24 26.98 -40.36
C SER A 255 5.97 26.97 -38.85
N ASN A 256 4.91 27.68 -38.46
CA ASN A 256 4.44 27.69 -37.07
C ASN A 256 4.08 26.29 -36.56
N ASN A 257 3.64 25.38 -37.43
CA ASN A 257 3.33 24.00 -37.04
C ASN A 257 4.56 23.20 -36.61
N ASP A 258 5.77 23.59 -37.03
CA ASP A 258 7.01 22.94 -36.58
C ASP A 258 7.41 23.37 -35.15
N CYS A 259 6.73 24.38 -34.61
CA CYS A 259 6.90 24.89 -33.25
C CYS A 259 5.76 24.48 -32.31
N ASP A 260 4.87 23.57 -32.73
CA ASP A 260 3.76 23.08 -31.91
C ASP A 260 4.30 22.37 -30.65
N ASP A 261 4.07 22.98 -29.48
CA ASP A 261 4.48 22.41 -28.18
C ASP A 261 3.43 21.43 -27.61
N SER A 262 2.40 21.11 -28.41
CA SER A 262 1.24 20.30 -28.06
C SER A 262 0.34 20.89 -26.97
N LEU A 263 0.54 22.14 -26.58
CA LEU A 263 -0.38 22.88 -25.74
C LEU A 263 -1.39 23.59 -26.65
N THR A 264 -2.61 23.05 -26.69
CA THR A 264 -3.72 23.67 -27.43
C THR A 264 -3.93 25.17 -27.19
N PRO A 265 -3.62 25.77 -26.03
CA PRO A 265 -3.80 27.20 -25.84
C PRO A 265 -2.58 28.07 -26.19
N THR A 266 -1.50 27.59 -26.82
CA THR A 266 -0.38 28.47 -27.21
C THR A 266 -0.48 28.87 -28.68
N ILE A 267 -0.08 30.11 -28.98
CA ILE A 267 0.22 30.55 -30.34
C ILE A 267 1.69 30.30 -30.58
N ASP A 268 1.98 29.28 -31.37
CA ASP A 268 3.34 28.89 -31.68
C ASP A 268 3.82 29.60 -32.94
N VAL A 269 4.92 30.34 -32.82
CA VAL A 269 5.48 31.13 -33.91
C VAL A 269 6.91 30.70 -34.18
N CYS A 270 7.14 30.30 -35.43
CA CYS A 270 8.47 30.06 -35.95
C CYS A 270 9.10 31.40 -36.38
N ASN A 271 10.04 31.90 -35.59
CA ASN A 271 10.78 33.11 -35.94
C ASN A 271 11.99 32.76 -36.81
N ASN A 272 12.23 33.57 -37.85
CA ASN A 272 13.28 33.37 -38.86
C ASN A 272 13.25 31.97 -39.51
N PRO A 273 12.10 31.55 -40.11
CA PRO A 273 11.95 30.24 -40.71
C PRO A 273 13.01 29.99 -41.79
N LYS A 274 13.48 28.74 -41.89
CA LYS A 274 14.52 28.32 -42.84
C LYS A 274 15.84 29.08 -42.70
N THR A 275 16.23 29.43 -41.48
CA THR A 275 17.55 30.06 -41.22
C THR A 275 18.24 29.42 -40.03
N CYS A 276 19.55 29.64 -39.91
CA CYS A 276 20.33 29.16 -38.75
C CYS A 276 20.02 29.85 -37.42
N ASN A 277 19.27 30.96 -37.47
CA ASN A 277 18.90 31.74 -36.30
C ASN A 277 17.39 31.59 -36.00
N TYR A 278 16.81 30.45 -36.40
CA TYR A 278 15.41 30.17 -36.11
C TYR A 278 15.22 29.94 -34.60
N TYR A 279 14.05 30.28 -34.10
CA TYR A 279 13.62 29.92 -32.74
C TYR A 279 12.10 29.89 -32.67
N CYS A 280 11.57 28.98 -31.85
CA CYS A 280 10.15 28.89 -31.56
C CYS A 280 9.80 29.80 -30.39
N THR A 281 8.74 30.58 -30.52
CA THR A 281 8.09 31.29 -29.42
C THR A 281 6.69 30.73 -29.24
N HIS A 282 6.35 30.37 -28.01
CA HIS A 282 5.02 29.91 -27.63
C HIS A 282 4.43 31.03 -26.76
N GLU A 283 3.44 31.75 -27.28
CA GLU A 283 2.79 32.85 -26.58
C GLU A 283 1.38 32.43 -26.16
N GLU A 284 1.02 32.61 -24.89
CA GLU A 284 -0.38 32.50 -24.48
C GLU A 284 -1.20 33.60 -25.18
N PRO A 285 -2.33 33.27 -25.83
CA PRO A 285 -3.15 34.23 -26.53
C PRO A 285 -3.66 35.28 -25.55
N SER A 286 -3.31 36.53 -25.80
CA SER A 286 -3.94 37.68 -25.13
C SER A 286 -5.46 37.64 -25.38
N CYS A 287 -6.28 38.08 -24.41
CA CYS A 287 -7.76 38.06 -24.38
C CYS A 287 -8.49 38.85 -25.50
N SER A 288 -7.98 38.86 -26.74
CA SER A 288 -8.43 39.68 -27.86
C SER A 288 -8.83 38.85 -29.08
N PHE A 289 -8.81 37.53 -29.00
CA PHE A 289 -9.18 36.66 -30.12
C PHE A 289 -10.65 36.26 -30.04
N ASN A 290 -11.43 36.68 -31.03
CA ASN A 290 -12.84 36.33 -31.26
C ASN A 290 -13.00 34.84 -31.66
N SER A 291 -12.59 33.92 -30.80
CA SER A 291 -12.71 32.48 -31.01
C SER A 291 -13.49 31.89 -29.85
N ASP A 292 -14.70 31.39 -30.16
CA ASP A 292 -15.70 30.87 -29.21
C ASP A 292 -15.25 29.60 -28.44
N ASP A 293 -14.05 29.07 -28.71
CA ASP A 293 -13.62 27.76 -28.24
C ASP A 293 -12.73 27.81 -26.98
N TYR A 294 -12.26 28.99 -26.52
CA TYR A 294 -11.36 29.07 -25.37
C TYR A 294 -11.36 30.44 -24.66
N CYS A 295 -11.68 30.50 -23.35
CA CYS A 295 -11.45 31.69 -22.51
C CYS A 295 -10.18 31.45 -21.64
N PRO A 296 -9.04 32.14 -21.87
CA PRO A 296 -7.79 31.96 -21.12
C PRO A 296 -7.90 32.27 -19.62
N VAL A 297 -7.00 31.69 -18.83
CA VAL A 297 -6.91 31.94 -17.38
C VAL A 297 -6.58 33.43 -17.15
N ASN A 298 -7.48 34.14 -16.44
CA ASN A 298 -7.49 35.60 -16.16
C ASN A 298 -8.26 36.50 -17.15
N CYS A 299 -8.91 35.98 -18.19
CA CYS A 299 -9.88 36.77 -18.94
C CYS A 299 -11.21 36.83 -18.15
N ASN A 300 -11.73 38.03 -17.89
CA ASN A 300 -13.00 38.24 -17.19
C ASN A 300 -13.98 39.03 -18.07
N ARG A 301 -15.25 39.03 -17.66
CA ARG A 301 -16.38 39.66 -18.38
C ARG A 301 -16.20 41.16 -18.68
N GLU A 302 -15.28 41.86 -18.02
CA GLU A 302 -15.04 43.28 -18.30
C GLU A 302 -14.22 43.50 -19.58
N ASN A 303 -13.52 42.46 -20.06
CA ASN A 303 -12.56 42.56 -21.14
C ASN A 303 -12.93 41.72 -22.37
N ASP A 304 -13.91 40.81 -22.26
CA ASP A 304 -14.40 39.96 -23.34
C ASP A 304 -15.94 39.82 -23.27
N ILE A 305 -16.61 40.18 -24.36
CA ILE A 305 -18.08 40.25 -24.48
C ILE A 305 -18.68 38.89 -24.88
N ASP A 306 -17.89 37.95 -25.40
CA ASP A 306 -18.39 36.70 -26.00
C ASP A 306 -18.36 35.47 -25.07
N CYS A 307 -17.74 35.53 -23.87
CA CYS A 307 -17.88 34.48 -22.84
C CYS A 307 -19.29 34.48 -22.16
N THR A 308 -20.39 34.71 -22.91
CA THR A 308 -21.78 34.64 -22.44
C THR A 308 -22.42 33.27 -22.60
N ASN A 309 -21.87 32.42 -23.48
CA ASN A 309 -22.29 31.04 -23.66
C ASN A 309 -21.13 30.11 -23.32
N CYS A 310 -21.33 29.19 -22.39
CA CYS A 310 -20.35 28.14 -22.16
C CYS A 310 -20.40 27.12 -23.32
N PRO A 311 -19.27 26.49 -23.68
CA PRO A 311 -19.23 25.38 -24.61
C PRO A 311 -20.25 24.29 -24.25
N ASN A 312 -20.67 23.48 -25.22
CA ASN A 312 -21.61 22.38 -24.99
C ASN A 312 -21.16 21.51 -23.79
N ASN A 313 -22.08 21.23 -22.86
CA ASN A 313 -21.89 20.50 -21.59
C ASN A 313 -21.25 21.28 -20.43
N GLN A 314 -21.03 22.59 -20.57
CA GLN A 314 -20.60 23.45 -19.46
C GLN A 314 -21.72 24.40 -18.99
N VAL A 315 -21.76 24.70 -17.69
CA VAL A 315 -22.73 25.63 -17.08
C VAL A 315 -21.99 26.84 -16.51
N LEU A 316 -22.51 28.04 -16.79
CA LEU A 316 -21.97 29.29 -16.27
C LEU A 316 -22.31 29.43 -14.78
N CYS A 317 -21.28 29.36 -13.93
CA CYS A 317 -21.41 29.52 -12.49
C CYS A 317 -20.46 30.62 -12.01
N SER A 318 -20.99 31.68 -11.39
CA SER A 318 -20.18 32.78 -10.85
C SER A 318 -19.17 33.40 -11.85
N ASN A 319 -19.58 33.57 -13.12
CA ASN A 319 -18.76 34.10 -14.23
C ASN A 319 -17.61 33.20 -14.72
N ALA A 320 -17.64 31.90 -14.42
CA ALA A 320 -16.77 30.91 -15.05
C ALA A 320 -17.61 29.72 -15.55
N CYS A 321 -17.18 29.11 -16.65
CA CYS A 321 -17.80 27.91 -17.18
C CYS A 321 -17.21 26.69 -16.47
N TYR A 322 -18.09 25.82 -15.95
CA TYR A 322 -17.69 24.57 -15.31
C TYR A 322 -18.25 23.40 -16.12
N GLU A 323 -17.44 22.37 -16.32
CA GLU A 323 -17.94 21.07 -16.75
C GLU A 323 -18.86 20.52 -15.66
N THR A 324 -20.14 20.43 -15.97
CA THR A 324 -21.13 19.81 -15.10
C THR A 324 -21.58 18.52 -15.74
N CYS A 325 -21.75 17.48 -14.95
CA CYS A 325 -22.29 16.23 -15.44
C CYS A 325 -23.79 16.14 -15.16
N TYR A 326 -24.54 15.58 -16.12
CA TYR A 326 -25.97 15.27 -16.02
C TYR A 326 -26.24 13.77 -16.01
N ILE A 327 -25.34 12.97 -16.58
CA ILE A 327 -25.33 11.51 -16.55
C ILE A 327 -23.88 11.03 -16.39
N ASN A 328 -23.68 9.77 -15.97
CA ASN A 328 -22.33 9.21 -15.80
C ASN A 328 -21.53 9.24 -17.11
N ASN A 329 -22.21 9.16 -18.26
CA ASN A 329 -21.58 9.20 -19.56
C ASN A 329 -20.98 10.57 -19.92
N ASP A 330 -21.33 11.62 -19.18
CA ASP A 330 -20.72 12.95 -19.32
C ASP A 330 -19.36 13.02 -18.61
N CYS A 331 -19.04 12.01 -17.79
CA CYS A 331 -17.79 11.91 -17.03
C CYS A 331 -16.79 10.92 -17.61
N ASP A 332 -17.07 10.36 -18.79
CA ASP A 332 -16.21 9.37 -19.43
C ASP A 332 -14.86 10.00 -19.78
N ASP A 333 -13.80 9.63 -19.04
CA ASP A 333 -12.44 10.08 -19.30
C ASP A 333 -11.70 9.21 -20.33
N ASN A 334 -12.43 8.29 -20.98
CA ASN A 334 -11.94 7.25 -21.87
C ASN A 334 -10.91 6.31 -21.23
N ASN A 335 -10.74 6.35 -19.90
CA ASN A 335 -9.87 5.44 -19.20
C ASN A 335 -10.65 4.19 -18.78
N ILE A 336 -10.41 3.10 -19.51
CA ILE A 336 -11.01 1.79 -19.23
C ILE A 336 -10.66 1.23 -17.83
N SER A 337 -9.78 1.90 -17.08
CA SER A 337 -9.36 1.50 -15.73
C SER A 337 -10.08 2.25 -14.60
N THR A 338 -10.98 3.19 -14.93
CA THR A 338 -11.76 3.98 -13.96
C THR A 338 -13.26 3.72 -14.11
N GLN A 339 -13.98 3.82 -12.99
CA GLN A 339 -15.42 3.96 -12.98
C GLN A 339 -15.76 5.43 -12.89
N ASP A 340 -16.37 5.94 -13.96
CA ASP A 340 -16.76 7.34 -14.02
C ASP A 340 -18.19 7.50 -13.54
N SER A 341 -18.38 8.43 -12.60
CA SER A 341 -19.66 8.67 -11.97
C SER A 341 -19.89 10.15 -11.80
N CYS A 342 -21.08 10.56 -12.22
CA CYS A 342 -21.54 11.91 -12.03
C CYS A 342 -22.14 12.07 -10.63
N VAL A 343 -21.50 12.85 -9.77
CA VAL A 343 -22.05 13.20 -8.47
C VAL A 343 -22.98 14.39 -8.64
N LYS A 344 -24.28 14.11 -8.80
CA LYS A 344 -25.31 15.15 -8.98
C LYS A 344 -25.55 15.94 -7.70
N SER A 345 -25.53 17.26 -7.81
CA SER A 345 -26.00 18.17 -6.77
C SER A 345 -27.33 18.82 -7.13
N ILE A 346 -28.03 19.38 -6.14
CA ILE A 346 -29.28 20.13 -6.35
C ILE A 346 -29.02 21.39 -7.18
N ASN A 347 -27.83 21.98 -7.03
CA ASN A 347 -27.35 23.06 -7.87
C ASN A 347 -26.47 22.45 -8.99
N PRO A 348 -26.79 22.62 -10.28
CA PRO A 348 -25.96 22.13 -11.38
C PRO A 348 -24.49 22.55 -11.27
N CYS A 349 -24.23 23.74 -10.71
CA CYS A 349 -22.88 24.26 -10.46
C CYS A 349 -22.05 23.46 -9.46
N ASN A 350 -22.67 22.54 -8.73
CA ASN A 350 -22.02 21.69 -7.74
C ASN A 350 -22.01 20.21 -8.17
N SER A 351 -22.45 19.90 -9.39
CA SER A 351 -22.30 18.56 -9.96
C SER A 351 -20.88 18.39 -10.49
N TYR A 352 -20.22 17.28 -10.17
CA TYR A 352 -18.84 17.02 -10.59
C TYR A 352 -18.64 15.55 -10.94
N CYS A 353 -17.64 15.30 -11.78
CA CYS A 353 -17.24 13.96 -12.15
C CYS A 353 -16.29 13.35 -11.11
N THR A 354 -16.50 12.06 -10.85
CA THR A 354 -15.59 11.24 -10.05
C THR A 354 -15.14 10.07 -10.87
N ASN A 355 -13.83 9.94 -11.09
CA ASN A 355 -13.23 8.86 -11.85
C ASN A 355 -12.50 7.98 -10.84
N THR A 356 -13.20 6.96 -10.35
CA THR A 356 -12.68 6.10 -9.28
C THR A 356 -11.90 4.95 -9.91
N PRO A 357 -10.59 4.78 -9.64
CA PRO A 357 -9.84 3.65 -10.15
C PRO A 357 -10.54 2.33 -9.80
N TYR A 358 -10.65 1.41 -10.76
CA TYR A 358 -11.27 0.11 -10.52
C TYR A 358 -10.55 -0.71 -9.42
N SER A 359 -9.29 -0.39 -9.13
CA SER A 359 -8.52 -0.92 -8.00
C SER A 359 -9.06 -0.55 -6.62
N GLU A 360 -9.84 0.52 -6.50
CA GLU A 360 -10.38 1.01 -5.22
C GLU A 360 -11.80 0.49 -4.94
N ILE A 361 -12.46 -0.08 -5.95
CA ILE A 361 -13.80 -0.64 -5.81
C ILE A 361 -13.69 -2.11 -5.43
N ASN A 362 -13.85 -2.38 -4.14
CA ASN A 362 -13.81 -3.73 -3.57
C ASN A 362 -14.92 -4.63 -4.16
N CYS A 363 -14.53 -5.73 -4.82
CA CYS A 363 -15.46 -6.83 -5.08
C CYS A 363 -15.93 -7.45 -3.76
N SER A 364 -17.14 -8.01 -3.75
CA SER A 364 -17.62 -8.80 -2.60
C SER A 364 -16.67 -9.97 -2.32
N SER A 365 -16.52 -10.35 -1.05
CA SER A 365 -15.60 -11.41 -0.59
C SER A 365 -15.65 -12.66 -1.47
N GLY A 366 -14.50 -13.14 -1.93
CA GLY A 366 -14.36 -14.35 -2.76
C GLY A 366 -14.38 -14.10 -4.28
N LYS A 367 -14.45 -12.84 -4.74
CA LYS A 367 -14.34 -12.48 -6.15
C LYS A 367 -13.14 -11.56 -6.39
N ILE A 368 -12.58 -11.66 -7.58
CA ILE A 368 -11.51 -10.80 -8.09
C ILE A 368 -12.00 -10.06 -9.32
N ARG A 369 -11.45 -8.88 -9.59
CA ARG A 369 -11.95 -8.02 -10.67
C ARG A 369 -11.22 -8.29 -12.00
N VAL A 370 -11.98 -8.43 -13.08
CA VAL A 370 -11.50 -8.50 -14.47
C VAL A 370 -12.28 -7.46 -15.27
N GLY A 371 -11.63 -6.31 -15.54
CA GLY A 371 -12.30 -5.17 -16.17
C GLY A 371 -13.47 -4.65 -15.33
N SER A 372 -14.67 -4.57 -15.93
CA SER A 372 -15.89 -4.12 -15.25
C SER A 372 -16.56 -5.20 -14.40
N GLU A 373 -16.16 -6.47 -14.50
CA GLU A 373 -16.81 -7.60 -13.83
C GLU A 373 -16.01 -8.13 -12.62
N CYS A 374 -16.74 -8.60 -11.60
CA CYS A 374 -16.17 -9.37 -10.49
C CYS A 374 -16.36 -10.86 -10.77
N VAL A 375 -15.27 -11.58 -11.06
CA VAL A 375 -15.25 -13.02 -11.34
C VAL A 375 -14.81 -13.81 -10.12
N VAL A 376 -15.33 -15.02 -9.95
CA VAL A 376 -14.81 -15.97 -8.95
C VAL A 376 -13.61 -16.67 -9.59
N PRO A 377 -12.39 -16.58 -9.04
CA PRO A 377 -11.26 -17.34 -9.57
C PRO A 377 -11.52 -18.83 -9.40
N ALA A 378 -10.92 -19.67 -10.26
CA ALA A 378 -11.15 -21.11 -10.23
C ALA A 378 -10.80 -21.76 -8.87
N CYS A 379 -9.86 -21.16 -8.14
CA CYS A 379 -9.58 -21.48 -6.74
C CYS A 379 -8.96 -20.28 -6.02
N MET A 380 -9.29 -20.10 -4.74
CA MET A 380 -8.66 -19.11 -3.85
C MET A 380 -7.59 -19.77 -2.98
N THR A 381 -7.84 -21.02 -2.59
CA THR A 381 -7.03 -21.88 -1.75
C THR A 381 -7.02 -23.30 -2.32
N GLU A 382 -6.19 -24.18 -1.78
CA GLU A 382 -6.20 -25.59 -2.19
C GLU A 382 -7.53 -26.29 -1.89
N ASP A 383 -8.23 -25.89 -0.83
CA ASP A 383 -9.50 -26.50 -0.41
C ASP A 383 -10.61 -26.27 -1.46
N ASP A 384 -10.51 -25.20 -2.26
CA ASP A 384 -11.45 -24.94 -3.37
C ASP A 384 -11.28 -25.91 -4.55
N CYS A 385 -10.14 -26.60 -4.62
CA CYS A 385 -9.85 -27.64 -5.62
C CYS A 385 -10.27 -29.04 -5.17
N TYR A 386 -10.91 -29.19 -4.02
CA TYR A 386 -11.35 -30.48 -3.52
C TYR A 386 -12.60 -30.96 -4.27
N ASP A 387 -12.45 -32.03 -5.07
CA ASP A 387 -13.51 -32.59 -5.92
C ASP A 387 -14.03 -33.96 -5.42
N ASN A 388 -13.90 -34.26 -4.11
CA ASN A 388 -14.33 -35.55 -3.52
C ASN A 388 -13.78 -36.82 -4.23
N ARG A 389 -12.67 -36.70 -4.97
CA ARG A 389 -12.01 -37.82 -5.62
C ARG A 389 -10.81 -38.25 -4.78
N ASP A 390 -10.96 -39.36 -4.05
CA ASP A 390 -9.99 -39.87 -3.08
C ASP A 390 -8.62 -40.28 -3.68
N ASN A 391 -8.49 -40.29 -5.01
CA ASN A 391 -7.29 -40.76 -5.72
C ASN A 391 -6.48 -39.64 -6.41
N TYR A 392 -6.72 -38.36 -6.08
CA TYR A 392 -5.98 -37.24 -6.68
C TYR A 392 -5.38 -36.33 -5.61
N ALA A 393 -4.08 -36.08 -5.70
CA ALA A 393 -3.50 -34.91 -5.07
C ALA A 393 -3.87 -33.67 -5.89
N TYR A 394 -4.40 -32.65 -5.24
CA TYR A 394 -4.84 -31.42 -5.91
C TYR A 394 -4.09 -30.20 -5.36
N LYS A 395 -3.84 -29.24 -6.25
CA LYS A 395 -3.14 -28.00 -5.93
C LYS A 395 -3.77 -26.83 -6.67
N CYS A 396 -4.00 -25.73 -5.94
CA CYS A 396 -4.41 -24.47 -6.55
C CYS A 396 -3.16 -23.71 -7.01
N TYR A 397 -3.01 -23.52 -8.32
CA TYR A 397 -1.98 -22.64 -8.87
C TYR A 397 -2.53 -21.22 -9.03
N ASN A 398 -1.74 -20.22 -8.67
CA ASN A 398 -2.09 -18.79 -8.74
C ASN A 398 -3.41 -18.43 -8.03
N GLY A 399 -3.66 -19.04 -6.86
CA GLY A 399 -4.88 -18.81 -6.08
C GLY A 399 -5.15 -17.32 -5.82
N GLY A 400 -6.41 -16.91 -5.99
CA GLY A 400 -6.81 -15.50 -5.86
C GLY A 400 -6.42 -14.63 -7.06
N THR A 401 -6.06 -15.21 -8.20
CA THR A 401 -5.81 -14.47 -9.44
C THR A 401 -6.70 -14.98 -10.59
N ILE A 402 -6.75 -14.21 -11.67
CA ILE A 402 -7.57 -14.52 -12.86
C ILE A 402 -7.07 -15.76 -13.60
N ASN A 403 -5.80 -16.10 -13.39
CA ASN A 403 -5.13 -17.26 -13.93
C ASN A 403 -5.09 -18.41 -12.91
N ALA A 404 -5.95 -18.38 -11.90
CA ALA A 404 -6.08 -19.48 -10.95
C ALA A 404 -6.61 -20.73 -11.65
N TYR A 405 -6.02 -21.89 -11.38
CA TYR A 405 -6.53 -23.18 -11.84
C TYR A 405 -6.18 -24.31 -10.87
N CYS A 406 -7.05 -25.33 -10.83
CA CYS A 406 -6.81 -26.54 -10.07
C CYS A 406 -6.04 -27.56 -10.90
N TYR A 407 -4.88 -27.96 -10.41
CA TYR A 407 -4.11 -29.07 -10.96
C TYR A 407 -4.41 -30.33 -10.17
N TYR A 408 -4.66 -31.44 -10.87
CA TYR A 408 -4.95 -32.75 -10.28
C TYR A 408 -3.88 -33.75 -10.72
N GLN A 409 -3.17 -34.34 -9.77
CA GLN A 409 -2.22 -35.42 -9.99
C GLN A 409 -2.86 -36.74 -9.53
N PRO A 410 -3.10 -37.70 -10.44
CA PRO A 410 -3.58 -39.01 -10.05
C PRO A 410 -2.52 -39.75 -9.24
N CYS A 411 -2.94 -40.35 -8.13
CA CYS A 411 -2.07 -41.22 -7.35
C CYS A 411 -1.93 -42.58 -8.04
N LEU A 412 -0.72 -43.15 -8.01
CA LEU A 412 -0.46 -44.49 -8.54
C LEU A 412 -1.13 -45.56 -7.66
N ALA A 413 -1.30 -46.76 -8.20
CA ALA A 413 -1.80 -47.89 -7.41
C ALA A 413 -0.92 -48.11 -6.15
N GLY A 414 -1.56 -48.17 -4.98
CA GLY A 414 -0.89 -48.28 -3.67
C GLY A 414 -0.51 -46.94 -3.01
N GLN A 415 -0.72 -45.81 -3.68
CA GLN A 415 -0.54 -44.49 -3.06
C GLN A 415 -1.87 -43.98 -2.48
N ILE A 416 -1.77 -43.22 -1.38
CA ILE A 416 -2.88 -42.49 -0.77
C ILE A 416 -2.60 -40.98 -0.79
N VAL A 417 -3.64 -40.16 -0.77
CA VAL A 417 -3.52 -38.69 -0.70
C VAL A 417 -3.29 -38.27 0.74
N CYS A 418 -2.18 -37.56 1.00
CA CYS A 418 -1.79 -37.10 2.32
C CYS A 418 -1.45 -35.60 2.34
N LYS A 419 -1.78 -34.93 3.45
CA LYS A 419 -1.46 -33.52 3.65
C LYS A 419 -0.07 -33.38 4.28
N ILE A 420 0.96 -33.18 3.46
CA ILE A 420 2.34 -32.97 3.89
C ILE A 420 2.63 -31.46 3.87
N ASN A 421 2.99 -30.89 5.02
CA ASN A 421 3.25 -29.45 5.17
C ASN A 421 2.10 -28.56 4.66
N GLY A 422 0.85 -29.02 4.81
CA GLY A 422 -0.33 -28.30 4.34
C GLY A 422 -0.71 -28.53 2.89
N LEU A 423 0.10 -29.26 2.10
CA LEU A 423 -0.14 -29.57 0.68
C LEU A 423 -0.59 -31.02 0.50
N ASN A 424 -1.55 -31.27 -0.39
CA ASN A 424 -1.90 -32.64 -0.77
C ASN A 424 -0.83 -33.26 -1.68
N ALA A 425 -0.36 -34.45 -1.33
CA ALA A 425 0.61 -35.22 -2.11
C ALA A 425 0.19 -36.70 -2.15
N CYS A 426 0.52 -37.38 -3.24
CA CYS A 426 0.37 -38.83 -3.33
C CYS A 426 1.59 -39.49 -2.66
N VAL A 427 1.33 -40.31 -1.64
CA VAL A 427 2.37 -40.94 -0.81
C VAL A 427 2.12 -42.43 -0.75
N TYR A 428 3.19 -43.23 -0.84
CA TYR A 428 3.11 -44.63 -0.45
C TYR A 428 3.09 -44.68 1.09
N PRO A 429 2.04 -45.21 1.72
CA PRO A 429 2.02 -45.35 3.17
C PRO A 429 3.27 -46.14 3.59
N ALA A 430 3.93 -45.71 4.68
CA ALA A 430 5.19 -46.32 5.12
C ALA A 430 5.03 -47.83 5.43
N CYS A 431 3.81 -48.24 5.77
CA CYS A 431 3.37 -49.62 5.84
C CYS A 431 1.84 -49.65 5.64
N ASP A 432 1.35 -50.54 4.78
CA ASP A 432 -0.07 -50.81 4.56
C ASP A 432 -0.53 -52.10 5.25
N ASN A 433 0.43 -52.96 5.62
CA ASN A 433 0.23 -54.14 6.43
C ASN A 433 1.48 -54.42 7.30
N ASN A 434 1.36 -55.34 8.27
CA ASN A 434 2.48 -55.66 9.19
C ASN A 434 3.68 -56.32 8.51
N ASN A 435 3.52 -56.88 7.31
CA ASN A 435 4.61 -57.50 6.57
C ASN A 435 5.46 -56.46 5.81
N ASP A 436 5.00 -55.22 5.67
CA ASP A 436 5.78 -54.15 5.01
C ASP A 436 6.87 -53.59 5.93
N CYS A 437 6.74 -53.82 7.24
CA CYS A 437 7.75 -53.52 8.23
C CYS A 437 8.84 -54.61 8.22
N ASP A 438 9.57 -54.72 7.10
CA ASP A 438 10.50 -55.82 6.89
C ASP A 438 11.87 -55.57 7.58
N LYS A 439 12.10 -56.36 8.63
CA LYS A 439 13.37 -56.88 9.21
C LYS A 439 14.51 -55.90 9.53
N GLY A 440 14.40 -55.29 10.71
CA GLY A 440 15.58 -55.02 11.56
C GLY A 440 16.23 -56.31 12.09
N GLU A 441 17.18 -56.16 13.02
CA GLU A 441 18.00 -57.24 13.59
C GLU A 441 17.22 -58.52 13.94
N ALA A 442 17.85 -59.68 13.74
CA ALA A 442 17.24 -60.98 14.02
C ALA A 442 16.77 -61.06 15.49
N GLY A 443 15.44 -61.06 15.69
CA GLY A 443 14.81 -61.15 17.02
C GLY A 443 13.89 -59.99 17.39
N VAL A 444 13.83 -58.93 16.57
CA VAL A 444 12.95 -57.77 16.81
C VAL A 444 11.69 -57.84 15.94
N PHE A 445 10.52 -57.71 16.56
CA PHE A 445 9.24 -57.65 15.86
C PHE A 445 8.82 -56.20 15.68
N TYR A 446 8.59 -55.79 14.43
CA TYR A 446 8.04 -54.48 14.12
C TYR A 446 6.55 -54.62 13.76
N TYR A 447 5.74 -53.66 14.18
CA TYR A 447 4.31 -53.58 13.87
C TYR A 447 4.00 -52.24 13.21
N CYS A 448 3.13 -52.25 12.21
CA CYS A 448 2.68 -51.04 11.55
C CYS A 448 1.57 -50.37 12.37
N MET A 449 1.83 -49.19 12.91
CA MET A 449 0.79 -48.35 13.51
C MET A 449 0.09 -47.56 12.42
N ASN A 450 -1.24 -47.42 12.53
CA ASN A 450 -2.09 -46.66 11.60
C ASN A 450 -2.06 -47.11 10.12
N HIS A 451 -2.18 -48.44 9.89
CA HIS A 451 -2.23 -49.10 8.58
C HIS A 451 -2.96 -48.28 7.51
N GLY A 452 -2.29 -48.03 6.39
CA GLY A 452 -2.92 -47.40 5.22
C GLY A 452 -3.36 -45.94 5.43
N THR A 453 -2.81 -45.25 6.43
CA THR A 453 -3.03 -43.81 6.64
C THR A 453 -1.76 -43.01 6.45
N CYS A 454 -1.90 -41.68 6.39
CA CYS A 454 -0.78 -40.75 6.23
C CYS A 454 0.19 -40.74 7.41
N ASP A 455 -0.28 -41.20 8.58
CA ASP A 455 0.51 -41.29 9.80
C ASP A 455 0.93 -42.74 10.09
N ALA A 456 1.02 -43.58 9.05
CA ALA A 456 1.51 -44.95 9.18
C ALA A 456 3.01 -44.96 9.50
N TYR A 457 3.42 -45.71 10.53
CA TYR A 457 4.82 -45.92 10.87
C TYR A 457 5.06 -47.30 11.49
N CYS A 458 6.24 -47.87 11.24
CA CYS A 458 6.66 -49.11 11.89
C CYS A 458 7.24 -48.79 13.29
N THR A 459 6.77 -49.49 14.32
CA THR A 459 7.30 -49.42 15.69
C THR A 459 7.74 -50.79 16.17
N GLU A 460 8.77 -50.82 17.01
CA GLU A 460 9.24 -52.02 17.71
C GLU A 460 8.25 -52.41 18.82
N ILE A 461 8.05 -53.72 19.03
CA ILE A 461 7.28 -54.30 20.15
C ILE A 461 8.21 -54.71 21.28
#